data_AF-A0A950M958-F1
#
_entry.id   AF-A0A950M958-F1
#
_cell.length_a   1.000
_cell.length_b   1.000
_cell.length_c   1.000
_cell.angle_alpha   90.00
_cell.angle_beta   90.00
_cell.angle_gamma   90.00
#
_symmetry.space_group_name_H-M   'P 1'
#
loop_
_entity.id
_entity.type
_entity.pdbx_description
1 polymer ?
#
loop_
_entity_poly.entity_id
_entity_poly.type
_entity_poly.pdbx_seq_one_letter_code
_entity_poly.pdbx_strand_id
1 'polypeptide(L)'
;MNALPVLLALWRIGVVSDSEVEAWVNSELAHSDNPSEALLDLACHGPAICMSWAEHVFPIRPFKLRYQDEFALRALVLNLNVDEELGRFASWVVDACRYEDRKDELVRFGYELDALFLEYCDESGAVAQLRQHLPVLKPRLLDSARALAELVPGLVPSRLQAFS
;
A
#
# COMPACT_ATOMS: atom_id res chain seq x y z
N MET A 1 -12.57 10.53 -11.26
CA MET A 1 -11.24 9.90 -11.14
C MET A 1 -11.41 8.44 -11.52
N ASN A 2 -10.48 7.84 -12.27
CA ASN A 2 -10.53 6.39 -12.51
C ASN A 2 -10.09 5.67 -11.23
N ALA A 3 -10.95 4.83 -10.65
CA ALA A 3 -10.67 4.12 -9.40
C ALA A 3 -9.67 2.96 -9.58
N LEU A 4 -9.55 2.41 -10.79
CA LEU A 4 -8.68 1.27 -11.10
C LEU A 4 -7.19 1.49 -10.76
N PRO A 5 -6.54 2.61 -11.15
CA PRO A 5 -5.17 2.90 -10.71
C PRO A 5 -4.99 2.87 -9.19
N VAL A 6 -5.95 3.39 -8.43
CA VAL A 6 -5.88 3.40 -6.96
C VAL A 6 -6.07 1.99 -6.41
N LEU A 7 -7.08 1.25 -6.90
CA LEU A 7 -7.28 -0.16 -6.53
C LEU A 7 -6.02 -1.00 -6.76
N LEU A 8 -5.38 -0.86 -7.93
CA LEU A 8 -4.15 -1.58 -8.27
C LEU A 8 -2.95 -1.13 -7.42
N ALA A 9 -2.91 0.13 -6.99
CA ALA A 9 -1.90 0.59 -6.02
C ALA A 9 -2.09 -0.07 -4.66
N LEU A 10 -3.33 -0.09 -4.15
CA LEU A 10 -3.68 -0.74 -2.88
C LEU A 10 -3.43 -2.26 -2.93
N TRP A 11 -3.74 -2.90 -4.06
CA TRP A 11 -3.43 -4.31 -4.30
C TRP A 11 -1.92 -4.58 -4.31
N ARG A 12 -1.15 -3.77 -5.06
CA ARG A 12 0.30 -3.95 -5.20
C ARG A 12 1.06 -3.87 -3.86
N ILE A 13 0.57 -3.07 -2.92
CA ILE A 13 1.16 -2.93 -1.59
C ILE A 13 0.58 -3.92 -0.57
N GLY A 14 -0.35 -4.79 -0.99
CA GLY A 14 -0.93 -5.85 -0.16
C GLY A 14 -2.01 -5.39 0.82
N VAL A 15 -2.62 -4.21 0.60
CA VAL A 15 -3.79 -3.75 1.36
C VAL A 15 -5.06 -4.44 0.87
N VAL A 16 -5.14 -4.69 -0.44
CA VAL A 16 -6.24 -5.38 -1.11
C VAL A 16 -5.71 -6.69 -1.66
N SER A 17 -6.43 -7.78 -1.42
CA SER A 17 -6.13 -9.11 -1.96
C SER A 17 -6.67 -9.31 -3.37
N ASP A 18 -6.20 -10.34 -4.07
CA ASP A 18 -6.69 -10.70 -5.40
C ASP A 18 -8.21 -10.90 -5.41
N SER A 19 -8.75 -11.58 -4.39
CA SER A 19 -10.20 -11.84 -4.28
C SER A 19 -11.01 -10.57 -4.02
N GLU A 20 -10.45 -9.58 -3.32
CA GLU A 20 -11.10 -8.27 -3.14
C GLU A 20 -11.07 -7.43 -4.43
N VAL A 21 -9.99 -7.52 -5.23
CA VAL A 21 -9.96 -6.94 -6.58
C VAL A 21 -11.02 -7.58 -7.45
N GLU A 22 -11.10 -8.92 -7.49
CA GLU A 22 -12.10 -9.65 -8.27
C GLU A 22 -13.53 -9.30 -7.84
N ALA A 23 -13.81 -9.26 -6.53
CA ALA A 23 -15.12 -8.89 -6.02
C ALA A 23 -15.51 -7.47 -6.43
N TRP A 24 -14.57 -6.52 -6.32
CA TRP A 24 -14.80 -5.14 -6.74
C TRP A 24 -15.02 -5.04 -8.26
N VAL A 25 -14.17 -5.68 -9.07
CA VAL A 25 -14.30 -5.68 -10.54
C VAL A 25 -15.64 -6.29 -10.97
N ASN A 26 -16.05 -7.41 -10.38
CA ASN A 26 -17.34 -8.04 -10.68
C ASN A 26 -18.53 -7.14 -10.31
N SER A 27 -18.43 -6.40 -9.19
CA SER A 27 -19.42 -5.40 -8.83
C SER A 27 -19.49 -4.29 -9.87
N GLU A 28 -18.36 -3.73 -10.31
CA GLU A 28 -18.34 -2.67 -11.32
C GLU A 28 -18.89 -3.16 -12.67
N LEU A 29 -18.54 -4.38 -13.10
CA LEU A 29 -19.05 -4.99 -14.32
C LEU A 29 -20.58 -5.15 -14.28
N ALA A 30 -21.15 -5.53 -13.13
CA ALA A 30 -22.59 -5.70 -12.99
C ALA A 30 -23.40 -4.39 -13.10
N HIS A 31 -22.76 -3.23 -12.85
CA HIS A 31 -23.41 -1.91 -12.90
C HIS A 31 -23.09 -1.12 -14.17
N SER A 32 -22.36 -1.72 -15.12
CA SER A 32 -21.87 -1.04 -16.31
C SER A 32 -22.41 -1.67 -17.60
N ASP A 33 -23.20 -0.91 -18.35
CA ASP A 33 -23.71 -1.34 -19.68
C ASP A 33 -22.61 -1.41 -20.76
N ASN A 34 -21.47 -0.75 -20.54
CA ASN A 34 -20.34 -0.74 -21.46
C ASN A 34 -19.01 -0.73 -20.67
N PRO A 35 -18.60 -1.89 -20.11
CA PRO A 35 -17.39 -1.97 -19.30
C PRO A 35 -16.13 -1.72 -20.13
N SER A 36 -15.10 -1.15 -19.50
CA SER A 36 -13.81 -0.96 -20.16
C SER A 36 -13.10 -2.30 -20.38
N GLU A 37 -12.28 -2.39 -21.44
CA GLU A 37 -11.45 -3.57 -21.71
C GLU A 37 -10.59 -3.94 -20.49
N ALA A 38 -10.05 -2.94 -19.78
CA ALA A 38 -9.25 -3.19 -18.58
C ALA A 38 -10.04 -3.86 -17.44
N LEU A 39 -11.34 -3.57 -17.28
CA LEU A 39 -12.18 -4.28 -16.30
C LEU A 39 -12.44 -5.72 -16.72
N LEU A 40 -12.66 -5.95 -18.02
CA LEU A 40 -12.85 -7.30 -18.58
C LEU A 40 -11.57 -8.13 -18.42
N ASP A 41 -10.41 -7.55 -18.75
CA ASP A 41 -9.11 -8.21 -18.59
C ASP A 41 -8.87 -8.62 -17.13
N LEU A 42 -9.12 -7.70 -16.19
CA LEU A 42 -8.95 -7.98 -14.76
C LEU A 42 -9.91 -9.08 -14.27
N ALA A 43 -11.16 -9.10 -14.76
CA ALA A 43 -12.10 -10.15 -14.41
C ALA A 43 -11.70 -11.52 -14.99
N CYS A 44 -11.13 -11.53 -16.19
CA CYS A 44 -10.74 -12.76 -16.88
C CYS A 44 -9.41 -13.35 -16.40
N HIS A 45 -8.45 -12.50 -16.03
CA HIS A 45 -7.06 -12.91 -15.80
C HIS A 45 -6.55 -12.59 -14.39
N GLY A 46 -7.23 -11.72 -13.66
CA GLY A 46 -6.80 -11.25 -12.35
C GLY A 46 -5.66 -10.22 -12.41
N PRO A 47 -5.43 -9.47 -11.31
CA PRO A 47 -4.51 -8.35 -11.29
C PRO A 47 -3.05 -8.75 -11.52
N ALA A 48 -2.61 -9.90 -10.99
CA ALA A 48 -1.24 -10.37 -11.14
C ALA A 48 -0.83 -10.59 -12.61
N ILE A 49 -1.72 -11.23 -13.38
CA ILE A 49 -1.46 -11.53 -14.80
C ILE A 49 -1.52 -10.24 -15.62
N CYS A 50 -2.57 -9.43 -15.47
CA CYS A 50 -2.70 -8.17 -16.20
C CYS A 50 -1.52 -7.21 -15.97
N MET A 51 -1.00 -7.16 -14.74
CA MET A 51 0.15 -6.32 -14.39
C MET A 51 1.49 -6.82 -14.93
N SER A 52 1.57 -8.09 -15.36
CA SER A 52 2.74 -8.64 -16.03
C SER A 52 2.80 -8.29 -17.52
N TRP A 53 1.68 -7.87 -18.11
CA TRP A 53 1.60 -7.54 -19.52
C TRP A 53 2.26 -6.20 -19.83
N ALA A 54 2.72 -6.08 -21.08
CA ALA A 54 3.26 -4.82 -21.58
C ALA A 54 2.21 -3.70 -21.54
N GLU A 55 2.67 -2.46 -21.40
CA GLU A 55 1.79 -1.29 -21.20
C GLU A 55 0.86 -1.00 -22.38
N HIS A 56 1.27 -1.36 -23.60
CA HIS A 56 0.40 -1.24 -24.76
C HIS A 56 -0.73 -2.29 -24.81
N VAL A 57 -0.63 -3.36 -24.01
CA VAL A 57 -1.66 -4.41 -23.89
C VAL A 57 -2.60 -4.07 -22.73
N PHE A 58 -2.05 -3.74 -21.57
CA PHE A 58 -2.82 -3.29 -20.41
C PHE A 58 -2.29 -1.92 -19.99
N PRO A 59 -2.93 -0.80 -20.37
CA PRO A 59 -2.39 0.55 -20.14
C PRO A 59 -2.62 1.05 -18.71
N ILE A 60 -3.48 0.40 -17.93
CA ILE A 60 -3.74 0.81 -16.55
C ILE A 60 -2.52 0.49 -15.69
N ARG A 61 -2.04 1.49 -14.95
CA ARG A 61 -0.91 1.35 -14.03
C ARG A 61 -1.32 1.80 -12.62
N PRO A 62 -0.74 1.16 -11.57
CA PRO A 62 -0.94 1.58 -10.20
C PRO A 62 -0.66 3.08 -10.02
N PHE A 63 -1.58 3.76 -9.35
CA PHE A 63 -1.38 5.15 -8.96
C PHE A 63 -0.11 5.27 -8.10
N LYS A 64 0.73 6.26 -8.40
CA LYS A 64 1.94 6.53 -7.61
C LYS A 64 1.55 7.23 -6.31
N LEU A 65 1.57 6.48 -5.21
CA LEU A 65 1.33 7.02 -3.87
C LEU A 65 2.47 7.97 -3.46
N ARG A 66 2.13 8.95 -2.61
CA ARG A 66 3.15 9.72 -1.90
C ARG A 66 3.75 8.84 -0.80
N TYR A 67 4.97 9.18 -0.38
CA TYR A 67 5.65 8.45 0.69
C TYR A 67 4.78 8.27 1.95
N GLN A 68 4.15 9.36 2.43
CA GLN A 68 3.33 9.33 3.64
C GLN A 68 2.11 8.41 3.51
N ASP A 69 1.49 8.43 2.32
CA ASP A 69 0.30 7.64 2.00
C ASP A 69 0.66 6.14 1.96
N GLU A 70 1.74 5.78 1.27
CA GLU A 70 2.21 4.39 1.21
C GLU A 70 2.74 3.90 2.56
N PHE A 71 3.43 4.76 3.32
CA PHE A 71 3.89 4.45 4.67
C PHE A 71 2.70 4.10 5.56
N ALA A 72 1.67 4.95 5.57
CA ALA A 72 0.46 4.73 6.37
C ALA A 72 -0.19 3.38 6.03
N LEU A 73 -0.41 3.13 4.74
CA LEU A 73 -1.04 1.91 4.25
C LEU A 73 -0.24 0.65 4.61
N ARG A 74 1.07 0.64 4.34
CA ARG A 74 1.95 -0.49 4.68
C ARG A 74 2.02 -0.71 6.19
N ALA A 75 2.20 0.35 6.98
CA ALA A 75 2.30 0.26 8.44
C ALA A 75 1.01 -0.30 9.09
N LEU A 76 -0.16 0.04 8.55
CA LEU A 76 -1.43 -0.46 9.07
C LEU A 76 -1.56 -1.98 8.88
N VAL A 77 -1.22 -2.49 7.68
CA VAL A 77 -1.35 -3.92 7.35
C VAL A 77 -0.16 -4.78 7.80
N LEU A 78 0.88 -4.16 8.34
CA LEU A 78 2.11 -4.84 8.79
C LEU A 78 1.87 -5.69 10.05
N ASN A 79 2.37 -6.94 10.03
CA ASN A 79 2.39 -7.78 11.21
C ASN A 79 3.62 -7.50 12.09
N LEU A 80 3.40 -6.83 13.22
CA LEU A 80 4.48 -6.44 14.15
C LEU A 80 5.13 -7.61 14.90
N ASN A 81 4.60 -8.83 14.75
CA ASN A 81 5.14 -10.04 15.37
C ASN A 81 6.06 -10.84 14.42
N VAL A 82 6.23 -10.40 13.17
CA VAL A 82 7.06 -11.09 12.18
C VAL A 82 8.26 -10.22 11.84
N ASP A 83 9.43 -10.57 12.37
CA ASP A 83 10.67 -9.80 12.18
C ASP A 83 11.03 -9.63 10.70
N GLU A 84 10.79 -10.64 9.87
CA GLU A 84 11.04 -10.57 8.42
C GLU A 84 10.16 -9.54 7.72
N GLU A 85 8.89 -9.40 8.13
CA GLU A 85 8.01 -8.35 7.59
C GLU A 85 8.46 -6.97 8.06
N LEU A 86 8.82 -6.83 9.34
CA LEU A 86 9.33 -5.58 9.89
C LEU A 86 10.64 -5.16 9.21
N GLY A 87 11.57 -6.09 8.98
CA GLY A 87 12.83 -5.82 8.29
C GLY A 87 12.62 -5.36 6.85
N ARG A 88 11.75 -6.05 6.10
CA ARG A 88 11.36 -5.63 4.73
C ARG A 88 10.69 -4.26 4.71
N PHE A 89 9.82 -3.98 5.67
CA PHE A 89 9.19 -2.68 5.80
C PHE A 89 10.22 -1.60 6.14
N ALA A 90 11.13 -1.85 7.07
CA ALA A 90 12.18 -0.91 7.45
C ALA A 90 13.10 -0.57 6.26
N SER A 91 13.54 -1.58 5.51
CA SER A 91 14.32 -1.38 4.28
C SER A 91 13.57 -0.52 3.27
N TRP A 92 12.27 -0.78 3.05
CA TRP A 92 11.44 0.07 2.20
C TRP A 92 11.36 1.51 2.73
N VAL A 93 11.15 1.71 4.04
CA VAL A 93 11.07 3.05 4.65
C VAL A 93 12.36 3.83 4.40
N VAL A 94 13.51 3.20 4.62
CA VAL A 94 14.84 3.77 4.44
C VAL A 94 15.08 4.21 3.00
N ASP A 95 14.71 3.38 2.03
CA ASP A 95 14.87 3.73 0.62
C ASP A 95 13.85 4.79 0.16
N ALA A 96 12.61 4.68 0.62
CA ALA A 96 11.50 5.53 0.16
C ALA A 96 11.48 6.92 0.79
N CYS A 97 12.07 7.11 1.98
CA CYS A 97 12.12 8.44 2.61
C CYS A 97 13.19 9.36 2.01
N ARG A 98 14.07 8.83 1.13
CA ARG A 98 15.11 9.61 0.50
C ARG A 98 14.50 10.68 -0.39
N TYR A 99 15.04 11.89 -0.29
CA TYR A 99 14.59 13.09 -1.04
C TYR A 99 13.21 13.63 -0.66
N GLU A 100 12.57 13.10 0.38
CA GLU A 100 11.34 13.65 0.96
C GLU A 100 11.63 14.82 1.92
N ASP A 101 10.60 15.60 2.28
CA ASP A 101 10.75 16.76 3.18
C ASP A 101 11.07 16.33 4.62
N ARG A 102 12.28 16.67 5.09
CA ARG A 102 12.76 16.39 6.45
C ARG A 102 11.99 17.09 7.57
N LYS A 103 11.06 18.00 7.25
CA LYS A 103 10.15 18.57 8.25
C LYS A 103 9.03 17.61 8.66
N ASP A 104 8.72 16.63 7.81
CA ASP A 104 7.70 15.62 8.06
C ASP A 104 8.16 14.64 9.16
N GLU A 105 7.24 14.26 10.05
CA GLU A 105 7.50 13.33 11.16
C GLU A 105 7.86 11.92 10.66
N LEU A 106 7.18 11.42 9.62
CA LEU A 106 7.42 10.09 9.07
C LEU A 106 8.75 10.04 8.32
N VAL A 107 9.10 11.11 7.61
CA VAL A 107 10.38 11.21 6.89
C VAL A 107 11.54 11.21 7.89
N ARG A 108 11.45 11.98 8.99
CA ARG A 108 12.46 11.96 10.06
C ARG A 108 12.60 10.58 10.68
N PHE A 109 11.49 9.92 10.96
CA PHE A 109 11.50 8.55 11.44
C PHE A 109 12.21 7.60 10.46
N GLY A 110 12.00 7.77 9.14
CA GLY A 110 12.74 7.01 8.14
C GLY A 110 14.25 7.24 8.16
N TYR A 111 14.70 8.48 8.40
CA TYR A 111 16.12 8.77 8.58
C TYR A 111 16.71 8.18 9.87
N GLU A 112 15.93 8.07 10.94
CA GLU A 112 16.36 7.37 12.16
C GLU A 112 16.59 5.87 11.90
N LEU A 113 15.71 5.25 11.10
CA LEU A 113 15.90 3.86 10.66
C LEU A 113 17.09 3.73 9.69
N ASP A 114 17.32 4.71 8.81
CA ASP A 114 18.47 4.72 7.87
C ASP A 114 19.80 4.73 8.63
N ALA A 115 19.91 5.51 9.71
CA ALA A 115 21.08 5.50 10.58
C ALA A 115 21.32 4.11 11.21
N LEU A 116 20.27 3.45 11.70
CA LEU A 116 20.38 2.08 12.23
C LEU A 116 20.84 1.08 11.18
N PHE A 117 20.27 1.12 9.97
CA PHE A 117 20.63 0.20 8.89
C PHE A 117 22.04 0.41 8.34
N LEU A 118 22.36 1.65 7.97
CA LEU A 118 23.55 1.96 7.17
C LEU A 118 24.75 2.36 8.02
N GLU A 119 24.55 3.12 9.09
CA GLU A 119 25.65 3.63 9.92
C GLU A 119 26.03 2.63 11.01
N TYR A 120 25.03 1.99 11.63
CA TYR A 120 25.24 1.09 12.76
C TYR A 120 25.15 -0.40 12.42
N CYS A 121 24.71 -0.75 11.20
CA CYS A 121 24.45 -2.13 10.78
C CYS A 121 23.55 -2.91 11.78
N ASP A 122 22.60 -2.21 12.41
CA ASP A 122 21.73 -2.72 13.46
C ASP A 122 20.29 -2.90 12.96
N GLU A 123 20.10 -3.89 12.08
CA GLU A 123 18.78 -4.24 11.56
C GLU A 123 17.79 -4.64 12.67
N SER A 124 18.30 -5.28 13.73
CA SER A 124 17.50 -5.69 14.89
C SER A 124 16.99 -4.48 15.68
N GLY A 125 17.84 -3.45 15.85
CA GLY A 125 17.46 -2.17 16.42
C GLY A 125 16.37 -1.46 15.62
N ALA A 126 16.48 -1.46 14.28
CA ALA A 126 15.47 -0.86 13.42
C ALA A 126 14.11 -1.59 13.52
N VAL A 127 14.13 -2.92 13.55
CA VAL A 127 12.94 -3.76 13.79
C VAL A 127 12.33 -3.46 15.17
N ALA A 128 13.15 -3.33 16.21
CA ALA A 128 12.68 -2.98 17.54
C ALA A 128 12.05 -1.57 17.59
N GLN A 129 12.67 -0.60 16.90
CA GLN A 129 12.17 0.77 16.84
C GLN A 129 10.81 0.83 16.12
N LEU A 130 10.63 0.11 15.01
CA LEU A 130 9.33 -0.02 14.34
C LEU A 130 8.27 -0.60 15.27
N ARG A 131 8.58 -1.71 15.97
CA ARG A 131 7.65 -2.36 16.89
C ARG A 131 7.21 -1.44 18.02
N GLN A 132 8.10 -0.56 18.48
CA GLN A 132 7.80 0.41 19.53
C GLN A 132 6.96 1.60 19.02
N HIS A 133 7.30 2.15 17.85
CA HIS A 133 6.71 3.42 17.38
C HIS A 133 5.42 3.24 16.58
N LEU A 134 5.31 2.19 15.76
CA LEU A 134 4.15 1.99 14.90
C LEU A 134 2.83 1.93 15.68
N PRO A 135 2.69 1.23 16.83
CA PRO A 135 1.45 1.24 17.59
C PRO A 135 0.97 2.64 17.99
N VAL A 136 1.89 3.55 18.28
CA VAL A 136 1.59 4.94 18.65
C VAL A 136 1.16 5.76 17.43
N LEU A 137 1.73 5.48 16.26
CA LEU A 137 1.42 6.18 15.02
C LEU A 137 0.13 5.69 14.36
N LYS A 138 -0.22 4.40 14.48
CA LYS A 138 -1.35 3.75 13.78
C LYS A 138 -2.66 4.54 13.83
N PRO A 139 -3.12 5.11 14.97
CA PRO A 139 -4.36 5.89 14.99
C PRO A 139 -4.34 7.08 14.02
N ARG A 140 -3.21 7.79 13.89
CA ARG A 140 -3.07 8.93 12.98
C ARG A 140 -2.95 8.50 11.51
N LEU A 141 -2.39 7.32 11.27
CA LEU A 141 -2.20 6.77 9.92
C LEU A 141 -3.52 6.27 9.31
N LEU A 142 -4.47 5.85 10.16
CA LEU A 142 -5.75 5.29 9.72
C LEU A 142 -6.59 6.30 8.92
N ASP A 143 -6.58 7.57 9.31
CA ASP A 143 -7.34 8.61 8.63
C ASP A 143 -6.84 8.82 7.19
N SER A 144 -5.52 8.86 7.00
CA SER A 144 -4.91 8.96 5.67
C SER A 144 -5.22 7.75 4.79
N ALA A 145 -5.18 6.54 5.37
CA ALA A 145 -5.48 5.30 4.65
C ALA A 145 -6.95 5.22 4.23
N ARG A 146 -7.89 5.66 5.10
CA ARG A 146 -9.32 5.72 4.79
C ARG A 146 -9.62 6.67 3.64
N ALA A 147 -9.03 7.87 3.66
CA ALA A 147 -9.20 8.85 2.59
C ALA A 147 -8.78 8.29 1.21
N LEU A 148 -7.75 7.44 1.15
CA LEU A 148 -7.33 6.77 -0.09
C LEU A 148 -8.27 5.64 -0.50
N ALA A 149 -8.76 4.84 0.46
CA ALA A 149 -9.73 3.78 0.18
C ALA A 149 -11.06 4.35 -0.36
N GLU A 150 -11.49 5.52 0.12
CA GLU A 150 -12.67 6.23 -0.36
C GLU A 150 -12.58 6.67 -1.84
N LEU A 151 -11.37 6.74 -2.40
CA LEU A 151 -11.18 6.98 -3.84
C LEU A 151 -11.56 5.77 -4.71
N VAL A 152 -11.81 4.61 -4.10
CA VAL A 152 -12.31 3.40 -4.77
C VAL A 152 -13.70 3.07 -4.22
N PRO A 153 -14.78 3.58 -4.85
CA PRO A 153 -16.13 3.40 -4.35
C PRO A 153 -16.50 1.92 -4.18
N GLY A 154 -17.15 1.59 -3.06
CA GLY A 154 -17.59 0.22 -2.77
C GLY A 154 -16.48 -0.76 -2.36
N LEU A 155 -15.20 -0.36 -2.40
CA LEU A 155 -14.10 -1.16 -1.88
C LEU A 155 -14.06 -1.04 -0.35
N VAL A 156 -14.08 -2.17 0.36
CA VAL A 156 -13.88 -2.19 1.80
C VAL A 156 -12.75 -3.16 2.13
N PRO A 157 -11.48 -2.70 2.19
CA PRO A 157 -10.34 -3.57 2.42
C PRO A 157 -10.41 -4.23 3.80
N SER A 158 -10.53 -5.55 3.83
CA SER A 158 -10.61 -6.37 5.04
C SER A 158 -9.44 -6.09 6.00
N ARG A 159 -8.24 -5.85 5.46
CA ARG A 159 -7.03 -5.53 6.24
C ARG A 159 -7.08 -4.17 6.94
N LEU A 160 -7.92 -3.24 6.47
CA LEU A 160 -8.14 -1.96 7.14
C LEU A 160 -9.30 -2.02 8.14
N GLN A 161 -10.22 -2.97 8.00
CA GLN A 161 -11.35 -3.15 8.93
C GLN A 161 -10.91 -3.64 10.33
N ALA A 162 -9.74 -4.29 10.44
CA ALA A 162 -9.20 -4.75 11.71
C ALA A 162 -8.85 -3.61 12.70
N PHE A 163 -8.94 -2.36 12.25
CA PHE A 163 -8.64 -1.15 13.04
C PHE A 163 -9.87 -0.26 13.27
N SER A 164 -11.08 -0.77 13.02
CA SER A 164 -12.37 -0.11 13.29
C SER A 164 -12.95 -0.57 14.63
#